data_AF-A0A7M3NHA9-F1
#
_entry.id   AF-A0A7M3NHA9-F1
#
_cell.length_a   1.000
_cell.length_b   1.000
_cell.length_c   1.000
_cell.angle_alpha   90.00
_cell.angle_beta   90.00
_cell.angle_gamma   90.00
#
_symmetry.space_group_name_H-M   'P 1'
#
loop_
_entity.id
_entity.type
_entity.pdbx_description
1 polymer ?
#
loop_
_entity_poly.entity_id
_entity_poly.type
_entity_poly.pdbx_seq_one_letter_code
_entity_poly.pdbx_strand_id
1 'polypeptide(L)'
;RAKYPLTAGMPRNALACTSWPWAPREAPLRVSDRGPSNVLMVQNERDVATPLSGALKLRDAYGRRAVMVTVNSTGHDSYLDNGNACGDAAVSRYLETGKRPGRDLYCE
;
A
#
# COMPACT_ATOMS: atom_id res chain seq x y z
N ARG A 1 6.58 15.88 22.45
CA ARG A 1 6.24 17.22 21.90
C ARG A 1 7.30 17.74 20.93
N ALA A 2 8.57 17.90 21.32
CA ALA A 2 9.62 18.40 20.40
C ALA A 2 9.79 17.58 19.10
N LYS A 3 9.60 16.25 19.14
CA LYS A 3 9.72 15.37 17.96
C LYS A 3 8.49 15.33 17.04
N TYR A 4 7.31 15.73 17.53
CA TYR A 4 6.04 15.70 16.79
C TYR A 4 5.20 16.95 17.11
N PRO A 5 5.64 18.13 16.68
CA PRO A 5 5.04 19.40 17.09
C PRO A 5 3.63 19.61 16.54
N LEU A 6 3.35 19.10 15.32
CA LEU A 6 2.06 19.27 14.64
C LEU A 6 0.89 18.53 15.33
N THR A 7 1.19 17.46 16.05
CA THR A 7 0.16 16.59 16.65
C THR A 7 0.19 16.63 18.17
N ALA A 8 1.00 17.51 18.77
CA ALA A 8 1.20 17.62 20.22
C ALA A 8 1.53 16.30 20.96
N GLY A 9 1.94 15.25 20.24
CA GLY A 9 2.16 13.90 20.78
C GLY A 9 0.97 12.94 20.64
N MET A 10 -0.14 13.31 19.98
CA MET A 10 -1.27 12.42 19.67
C MET A 10 -0.89 11.00 19.20
N PRO A 11 0.10 10.77 18.31
CA PRO A 11 0.47 9.42 17.89
C PRO A 11 1.13 8.57 19.00
N ARG A 12 1.27 9.09 20.24
CA ARG A 12 1.89 8.40 21.38
C ARG A 12 0.96 8.26 22.59
N ASN A 13 -0.33 8.57 22.45
CA ASN A 13 -1.32 8.34 23.50
C ASN A 13 -1.59 6.84 23.68
N ALA A 14 -2.06 6.44 24.87
CA ALA A 14 -2.65 5.12 25.06
C ALA A 14 -3.89 5.01 24.16
N LEU A 15 -3.87 4.07 23.22
CA LEU A 15 -4.93 3.86 22.24
C LEU A 15 -5.94 2.85 22.76
N ALA A 16 -7.16 2.84 22.22
CA ALA A 16 -8.23 1.92 22.66
C ALA A 16 -7.76 0.45 22.75
N CYS A 17 -6.86 0.01 21.88
CA CYS A 17 -6.31 -1.34 21.87
C CYS A 17 -5.49 -1.70 23.13
N THR A 18 -4.92 -0.74 23.86
CA THR A 18 -4.13 -1.04 25.08
C THR A 18 -4.97 -1.57 26.23
N SER A 19 -6.28 -1.28 26.20
CA SER A 19 -7.25 -1.68 27.23
C SER A 19 -8.23 -2.72 26.70
N TRP A 20 -7.98 -3.26 25.50
CA TRP A 20 -8.85 -4.23 24.87
C TRP A 20 -8.84 -5.53 25.68
N PRO A 21 -10.00 -6.06 26.14
CA PRO A 21 -10.03 -7.14 27.12
C PRO A 21 -9.72 -8.52 26.50
N TRP A 22 -9.57 -8.59 25.18
CA TRP A 22 -9.29 -9.82 24.45
C TRP A 22 -7.91 -9.78 23.80
N ALA A 23 -7.22 -10.92 23.79
CA ALA A 23 -5.97 -11.04 23.06
C ALA A 23 -6.19 -10.88 21.54
N PRO A 24 -5.19 -10.35 20.80
CA PRO A 24 -5.22 -10.35 19.34
C PRO A 24 -5.47 -11.77 18.80
N ARG A 25 -6.41 -11.89 17.87
CA ARG A 25 -6.76 -13.18 17.26
C ARG A 25 -5.64 -13.72 16.37
N GLU A 26 -4.89 -12.83 15.74
CA GLU A 26 -3.85 -13.16 14.79
C GLU A 26 -2.56 -12.42 15.16
N ALA A 27 -1.44 -13.09 14.97
CA ALA A 27 -0.13 -12.45 15.04
C ALA A 27 0.10 -11.59 13.78
N PRO A 28 0.96 -10.56 13.84
CA PRO A 28 1.36 -9.84 12.63
C PRO A 28 1.86 -10.79 11.54
N LEU A 29 1.22 -10.72 10.37
CA LEU A 29 1.56 -11.57 9.23
C LEU A 29 2.95 -11.21 8.70
N ARG A 30 3.80 -12.21 8.50
CA ARG A 30 5.02 -12.07 7.70
C ARG A 30 4.71 -12.33 6.24
N VAL A 31 4.77 -11.29 5.43
CA VAL A 31 4.68 -11.40 3.97
C VAL A 31 5.93 -12.10 3.45
N SER A 32 5.77 -12.96 2.45
CA SER A 32 6.90 -13.69 1.84
C SER A 32 6.86 -13.63 0.32
N ASP A 33 8.05 -13.78 -0.26
CA ASP A 33 8.32 -13.85 -1.68
C ASP A 33 8.03 -15.22 -2.32
N ARG A 34 7.57 -16.20 -1.53
CA ARG A 34 7.24 -17.55 -2.00
C ARG A 34 5.81 -17.62 -2.52
N GLY A 35 5.64 -18.03 -3.78
CA GLY A 35 4.32 -18.24 -4.39
C GLY A 35 4.27 -17.76 -5.85
N PRO A 36 3.09 -17.81 -6.47
CA PRO A 36 2.93 -17.39 -7.85
C PRO A 36 3.24 -15.91 -8.05
N SER A 37 3.70 -15.60 -9.27
CA SER A 37 4.05 -14.26 -9.71
C SER A 37 2.83 -13.54 -10.28
N ASN A 38 1.83 -13.33 -9.41
CA ASN A 38 0.49 -12.91 -9.78
C ASN A 38 -0.07 -11.80 -8.87
N VAL A 39 0.77 -10.96 -8.28
CA VAL A 39 0.30 -9.83 -7.46
C VAL A 39 0.55 -8.53 -8.21
N LEU A 40 -0.50 -7.72 -8.33
CA LEU A 40 -0.40 -6.33 -8.76
C LEU A 40 -0.68 -5.44 -7.55
N MET A 41 0.27 -4.58 -7.22
CA MET A 41 0.10 -3.49 -6.26
C MET A 41 -0.15 -2.20 -7.04
N VAL A 42 -0.99 -1.32 -6.50
CA VAL A 42 -1.20 0.04 -7.02
C VAL A 42 -1.11 1.00 -5.86
N GLN A 43 -0.44 2.13 -6.07
CA GLN A 43 -0.13 3.06 -5.00
C GLN A 43 0.01 4.48 -5.53
N ASN A 44 -0.71 5.41 -4.94
CA ASN A 44 -0.51 6.83 -5.15
C ASN A 44 0.79 7.29 -4.49
N GLU A 45 1.53 8.15 -5.17
CA GLU A 45 2.75 8.77 -4.65
C GLU A 45 2.50 9.57 -3.37
N ARG A 46 1.33 10.23 -3.28
CA ARG A 46 0.97 11.15 -2.20
C ARG A 46 -0.26 10.66 -1.41
N ASP A 47 -0.25 9.38 -1.04
CA ASP A 47 -1.26 8.78 -0.14
C ASP A 47 -0.99 9.14 1.33
N VAL A 48 -2.00 9.67 2.01
CA VAL A 48 -1.94 10.13 3.41
C VAL A 48 -2.29 9.04 4.43
N ALA A 49 -3.04 8.01 4.02
CA ALA A 49 -3.52 6.94 4.88
C ALA A 49 -2.62 5.69 4.79
N THR A 50 -2.17 5.36 3.58
CA THR A 50 -1.17 4.31 3.30
C THR A 50 0.02 4.89 2.55
N PRO A 51 0.97 5.57 3.23
CA PRO A 51 2.07 6.25 2.56
C PRO A 51 2.93 5.33 1.68
N LEU A 52 3.43 5.86 0.56
CA LEU A 52 4.28 5.15 -0.41
C LEU A 52 5.44 4.39 0.23
N SER A 53 6.04 4.92 1.29
CA SER A 53 7.13 4.23 2.02
C SER A 53 6.72 2.87 2.61
N GLY A 54 5.45 2.72 3.03
CA GLY A 54 4.89 1.45 3.49
C GLY A 54 4.64 0.50 2.31
N ALA A 55 4.09 1.01 1.22
CA ALA A 55 3.87 0.24 0.00
C ALA A 55 5.18 -0.30 -0.59
N LEU A 56 6.25 0.51 -0.60
CA LEU A 56 7.59 0.08 -1.05
C LEU A 56 8.15 -1.07 -0.21
N LYS A 57 7.95 -1.03 1.12
CA LYS A 57 8.35 -2.15 2.00
C LYS A 57 7.56 -3.42 1.71
N LEU A 58 6.26 -3.29 1.46
CA LEU A 58 5.41 -4.43 1.10
C LEU A 58 5.79 -5.00 -0.28
N ARG A 59 6.09 -4.12 -1.24
CA ARG A 59 6.56 -4.48 -2.58
C ARG A 59 7.87 -5.26 -2.51
N ASP A 60 8.81 -4.81 -1.69
CA ASP A 60 10.08 -5.51 -1.43
C ASP A 60 9.83 -6.90 -0.79
N ALA A 61 9.01 -6.96 0.26
CA ALA A 61 8.68 -8.20 0.95
C ALA A 61 8.00 -9.27 0.05
N TYR A 62 7.24 -8.85 -0.96
CA TYR A 62 6.66 -9.76 -1.95
C TYR A 62 7.66 -10.28 -2.99
N GLY A 63 8.87 -9.72 -3.07
CA GLY A 63 9.89 -10.14 -4.02
C GLY A 63 9.36 -10.20 -5.46
N ARG A 64 9.58 -11.32 -6.15
CA ARG A 64 9.11 -11.50 -7.54
C ARG A 64 7.62 -11.74 -7.70
N ARG A 65 6.87 -11.86 -6.60
CA ARG A 65 5.43 -12.13 -6.66
C ARG A 65 4.62 -10.92 -7.12
N ALA A 66 5.08 -9.74 -6.71
CA ALA A 66 4.41 -8.48 -6.98
C ALA A 66 5.16 -7.64 -8.01
N VAL A 67 4.41 -6.78 -8.68
CA VAL A 67 4.89 -5.53 -9.29
C VAL A 67 4.00 -4.42 -8.77
N MET A 68 4.51 -3.21 -8.75
CA MET A 68 3.78 -2.04 -8.30
C MET A 68 3.62 -1.03 -9.43
N VAL A 69 2.40 -0.53 -9.60
CA VAL A 69 2.11 0.68 -10.36
C VAL A 69 2.09 1.83 -9.37
N THR A 70 3.08 2.72 -9.47
CA THR A 70 3.08 3.98 -8.71
C THR A 70 2.38 5.04 -9.56
N VAL A 71 1.38 5.69 -8.99
CA VAL A 71 0.55 6.68 -9.68
C VAL A 71 0.89 8.06 -9.13
N ASN A 72 1.23 9.00 -10.00
CA ASN A 72 1.45 10.40 -9.65
C ASN A 72 0.10 11.08 -9.35
N SER A 73 -0.47 10.74 -8.20
CA SER A 73 -1.72 11.29 -7.71
C SER A 73 -1.67 11.47 -6.19
N THR A 74 -2.62 12.26 -5.70
CA THR A 74 -2.82 12.52 -4.27
C THR A 74 -4.17 11.96 -3.86
N GLY A 75 -4.20 11.26 -2.73
CA GLY A 75 -5.42 10.60 -2.25
C GLY A 75 -5.12 9.21 -1.72
N HIS A 76 -6.09 8.65 -1.00
CA HIS A 76 -6.07 7.26 -0.58
C HIS A 76 -6.81 6.41 -1.62
N ASP A 77 -6.36 5.17 -1.82
CA ASP A 77 -6.66 4.34 -2.99
C ASP A 77 -6.07 4.92 -4.28
N SER A 78 -6.11 4.17 -5.38
CA SER A 78 -5.40 4.55 -6.62
C SER A 78 -6.04 4.01 -7.89
N TYR A 79 -7.25 3.47 -7.79
CA TYR A 79 -8.02 2.95 -8.92
C TYR A 79 -9.31 3.76 -9.06
N LEU A 80 -9.62 4.16 -10.29
CA LEU A 80 -10.72 5.02 -10.68
C LEU A 80 -10.62 6.38 -9.99
N ASP A 81 -11.55 6.68 -9.08
CA ASP A 81 -11.79 8.02 -8.54
C ASP A 81 -10.58 8.65 -7.83
N ASN A 82 -9.61 7.84 -7.40
CA ASN A 82 -8.44 8.29 -6.65
C ASN A 82 -7.11 8.12 -7.40
N GLY A 83 -7.14 7.79 -8.71
CA GLY A 83 -5.94 7.53 -9.52
C GLY A 83 -5.76 8.47 -10.70
N ASN A 84 -5.24 7.91 -11.80
CA ASN A 84 -5.22 8.54 -13.11
C ASN A 84 -5.42 7.49 -14.20
N ALA A 85 -5.64 7.93 -15.44
CA ALA A 85 -5.97 7.03 -16.55
C ALA A 85 -4.91 5.95 -16.82
N CYS A 86 -3.63 6.23 -16.59
CA CYS A 86 -2.56 5.25 -16.75
C CYS A 86 -2.64 4.14 -15.69
N GLY A 87 -2.84 4.52 -14.43
CA GLY A 87 -3.05 3.58 -13.33
C GLY A 87 -4.26 2.70 -13.55
N ASP A 88 -5.38 3.32 -13.96
CA ASP A 88 -6.63 2.63 -14.24
C ASP A 88 -6.48 1.62 -15.37
N ALA A 89 -5.85 2.00 -16.48
CA ALA A 89 -5.60 1.08 -17.59
C ALA A 89 -4.76 -0.13 -17.15
N ALA A 90 -3.75 0.07 -16.30
CA ALA A 90 -2.92 -1.02 -15.79
C ALA A 90 -3.72 -1.97 -14.88
N VAL A 91 -4.56 -1.43 -14.00
CA VAL A 91 -5.40 -2.21 -13.08
C VAL A 91 -6.50 -2.94 -13.86
N SER A 92 -7.25 -2.25 -14.73
CA SER A 92 -8.32 -2.86 -15.52
C SER A 92 -7.80 -3.98 -16.42
N ARG A 93 -6.65 -3.79 -17.08
CA ARG A 93 -6.01 -4.85 -17.87
C ARG A 93 -5.66 -6.07 -17.02
N TYR A 94 -5.14 -5.85 -15.81
CA TYR A 94 -4.81 -6.95 -14.91
C TYR A 94 -6.06 -7.71 -14.46
N LEU A 95 -7.14 -7.00 -14.12
CA LEU A 95 -8.42 -7.61 -13.74
C LEU A 95 -9.06 -8.39 -14.91
N GLU A 96 -9.01 -7.84 -16.12
CA GLU A 96 -9.58 -8.47 -17.32
C GLU A 96 -8.79 -9.72 -17.75
N THR A 97 -7.46 -9.66 -17.69
CA THR A 97 -6.61 -10.67 -18.35
C THR A 97 -5.78 -11.53 -17.40
N GLY A 98 -5.71 -11.17 -16.12
CA GLY A 98 -4.76 -11.72 -15.15
C GLY A 98 -3.29 -11.32 -15.41
N LYS A 99 -3.01 -10.51 -16.44
CA LYS A 99 -1.65 -10.13 -16.83
C LYS A 99 -1.26 -8.78 -16.23
N ARG A 100 -0.34 -8.82 -15.27
CA ARG A 100 0.29 -7.63 -14.68
C ARG A 100 1.44 -7.11 -15.57
N PRO A 101 1.92 -5.86 -15.39
CA PRO A 101 3.12 -5.37 -16.06
C PRO A 101 4.35 -6.26 -15.81
N GLY A 102 5.31 -6.25 -16.73
CA GLY A 102 6.53 -7.08 -16.60
C GLY A 102 7.53 -6.57 -15.54
N ARG A 103 7.38 -5.31 -15.12
CA ARG A 103 8.19 -4.64 -14.10
C ARG A 103 7.35 -3.57 -13.42
N ASP A 104 7.88 -2.99 -12.34
CA ASP A 104 7.24 -1.84 -11.70
C ASP A 104 7.08 -0.69 -12.72
N LEU A 105 5.95 0.00 -12.64
CA LEU A 105 5.53 1.04 -13.58
C LEU A 105 5.29 2.34 -12.80
N TYR A 106 5.71 3.46 -13.38
CA TYR A 106 5.31 4.79 -12.92
C TYR A 106 4.32 5.38 -13.92
N CYS A 107 3.19 5.85 -13.42
CA CYS A 107 2.15 6.53 -14.18
C CYS A 107 2.17 8.00 -13.81
N GLU A 108 2.55 8.84 -14.78
CA GLU A 108 2.57 10.31 -14.69
C GLU A 108 1.19 10.91 -14.45
#